data_AF-A0AAU8LSP2-F1
#
_entry.id   AF-A0AAU8LSP2-F1
#
_cell.length_a   1.000
_cell.length_b   1.000
_cell.length_c   1.000
_cell.angle_alpha   90.00
_cell.angle_beta   90.00
_cell.angle_gamma   90.00
#
_symmetry.space_group_name_H-M   'P 1'
#
loop_
_entity.id
_entity.type
_entity.pdbx_description
1 polymer ?
#
loop_
_entity_poly.entity_id
_entity_poly.type
_entity_poly.pdbx_seq_one_letter_code
_entity_poly.pdbx_strand_id
1 'polypeptide(L)'
;MTSARHAARYIGRYMARPALAEHKITNYDGEEVTFWYIDHKTEVKVTEAIPAKEFIQRLIDHIPLKGFKMVRHYGLYSRRTKTIAIEILMDCKRFIQKTFEFMKSDSRSLSWRERLVQSFGKDPLTCPNCKEKMFLWRIWHPDYGDIFDLSRDGPFVESKSKQECNKRNSSGRQVKWIPQLLPF
;
A
#
# COMPACT_ATOMS: atom_id res chain seq x y z
N MET A 1 -12.58 3.99 6.61
CA MET A 1 -12.13 2.63 6.99
C MET A 1 -11.09 2.17 5.97
N THR A 2 -9.82 1.98 6.34
CA THR A 2 -8.67 1.97 5.40
C THR A 2 -8.07 0.59 5.06
N SER A 3 -8.52 -0.52 5.67
CA SER A 3 -8.02 -1.86 5.36
C SER A 3 -9.07 -2.96 5.58
N ALA A 4 -9.16 -3.93 4.66
CA ALA A 4 -10.08 -5.07 4.73
C ALA A 4 -9.91 -5.90 6.01
N ARG A 5 -8.67 -6.02 6.52
CA ARG A 5 -8.36 -6.72 7.77
C ARG A 5 -8.96 -5.99 8.98
N HIS A 6 -8.95 -4.66 8.94
CA HIS A 6 -9.55 -3.83 9.98
C HIS A 6 -11.08 -3.94 9.97
N ALA A 7 -11.69 -3.97 8.78
CA ALA A 7 -13.13 -4.20 8.62
C ALA A 7 -13.55 -5.59 9.11
N ALA A 8 -12.80 -6.65 8.78
CA ALA A 8 -13.07 -8.00 9.25
C ALA A 8 -12.95 -8.11 10.78
N ARG A 9 -11.92 -7.52 11.39
CA ARG A 9 -11.75 -7.48 12.85
C ARG A 9 -12.86 -6.66 13.53
N TYR A 10 -13.31 -5.59 12.90
CA TYR A 10 -14.46 -4.82 13.38
C TYR A 10 -15.70 -5.72 13.35
N ILE A 11 -16.10 -6.23 12.18
CA ILE A 11 -17.29 -7.08 12.02
C ILE A 11 -17.26 -8.31 12.96
N GLY A 12 -16.12 -8.99 13.09
CA GLY A 12 -15.96 -10.11 14.03
C GLY A 12 -16.25 -9.73 15.48
N ARG A 13 -15.79 -8.55 15.91
CA ARG A 13 -16.09 -8.00 17.25
C ARG A 13 -17.54 -7.60 17.45
N TYR A 14 -18.36 -7.49 16.40
CA TYR A 14 -19.80 -7.21 16.50
C TYR A 14 -20.64 -8.49 16.38
N MET A 15 -20.21 -9.47 15.57
CA MET A 15 -20.89 -10.78 15.47
C MET A 15 -20.77 -11.62 16.74
N ALA A 16 -19.68 -11.48 17.49
CA ALA A 16 -19.43 -12.24 18.70
C ALA A 16 -19.90 -11.53 19.98
N ARG A 17 -20.55 -10.35 19.91
CA ARG A 17 -20.96 -9.66 21.13
C ARG A 17 -22.15 -10.37 21.77
N PRO A 18 -22.08 -10.66 23.08
CA PRO A 18 -23.28 -11.03 23.83
C PRO A 18 -24.29 -9.87 23.82
N ALA A 19 -25.56 -10.21 24.07
CA ALA A 19 -26.67 -9.25 24.13
C ALA A 19 -26.40 -8.08 25.08
N LEU A 20 -25.68 -8.34 26.18
CA LEU A 20 -25.23 -7.35 27.13
C LEU A 20 -23.70 -7.38 27.24
N ALA A 21 -23.05 -6.21 27.20
CA ALA A 21 -21.62 -6.13 27.40
C ALA A 21 -21.26 -6.30 28.89
N GLU A 22 -20.17 -7.01 29.17
CA GLU A 22 -19.76 -7.35 30.54
C GLU A 22 -19.61 -6.14 31.46
N HIS A 23 -19.00 -5.05 30.99
CA HIS A 23 -18.84 -3.81 31.76
C HIS A 23 -20.16 -3.10 32.13
N LYS A 24 -21.30 -3.55 31.59
CA LYS A 24 -22.62 -3.04 31.96
C LYS A 24 -23.18 -3.70 33.22
N ILE A 25 -22.64 -4.85 33.60
CA ILE A 25 -22.94 -5.54 34.86
C ILE A 25 -22.10 -4.87 35.94
N THR A 26 -22.74 -4.31 36.96
CA THR A 26 -22.08 -3.53 38.02
C THR A 26 -21.90 -4.34 39.30
N ASN A 27 -22.81 -5.27 39.58
CA ASN A 27 -22.73 -6.10 40.77
C ASN A 27 -23.43 -7.45 40.56
N TYR A 28 -22.99 -8.46 41.31
CA TYR A 28 -23.61 -9.78 41.41
C TYR A 28 -23.32 -10.37 42.78
N ASP A 29 -24.36 -10.71 43.53
CA ASP A 29 -24.26 -11.24 44.90
C ASP A 29 -24.54 -12.76 45.00
N GLY A 30 -24.86 -13.41 43.87
CA GLY A 30 -25.25 -14.81 43.80
C GLY A 30 -26.73 -15.04 43.57
N GLU A 31 -27.59 -14.08 43.93
CA GLU A 31 -29.05 -14.17 43.80
C GLU A 31 -29.61 -13.12 42.85
N GLU A 32 -29.04 -11.91 42.84
CA GLU A 32 -29.44 -10.77 42.02
C GLU A 32 -28.26 -10.22 41.20
N VAL A 33 -28.57 -9.76 40.00
CA VAL A 33 -27.62 -9.12 39.07
C VAL A 33 -28.03 -7.67 38.89
N THR A 34 -27.11 -6.75 39.18
CA THR A 34 -27.29 -5.32 38.91
C THR A 34 -26.58 -4.95 37.61
N PHE A 35 -27.29 -4.32 36.68
CA PHE A 35 -26.73 -3.86 35.42
C PHE A 35 -27.39 -2.55 34.96
N TRP A 36 -26.74 -1.85 34.04
CA TRP A 36 -27.28 -0.63 33.45
C TRP A 36 -27.42 -0.73 31.93
N TYR A 37 -28.43 -0.05 31.39
CA TYR A 37 -28.65 0.09 29.96
C TYR A 37 -29.16 1.50 29.65
N ILE A 38 -29.19 1.84 28.35
CA ILE A 38 -29.82 3.08 27.90
C ILE A 38 -31.17 2.66 27.36
N ASP A 39 -32.24 3.20 27.93
CA ASP A 39 -33.59 2.96 27.41
C ASP A 39 -33.72 3.62 26.04
N HIS A 40 -34.06 2.85 25.02
CA HIS A 40 -34.18 3.34 23.65
C HIS A 40 -35.37 4.30 23.46
N LYS A 41 -36.35 4.33 24.37
CA LYS A 41 -37.50 5.24 24.29
C LYS A 41 -37.23 6.60 24.92
N THR A 42 -36.56 6.60 26.07
CA THR A 42 -36.31 7.82 26.86
C THR A 42 -34.88 8.36 26.70
N GLU A 43 -33.97 7.58 26.10
CA GLU A 43 -32.53 7.85 25.98
C GLU A 43 -31.80 8.04 27.31
N VAL A 44 -32.42 7.67 28.43
CA VAL A 44 -31.85 7.80 29.77
C VAL A 44 -31.13 6.52 30.18
N LYS A 45 -30.06 6.67 30.95
CA LYS A 45 -29.37 5.56 31.61
C LYS A 45 -30.22 5.02 32.75
N VAL A 46 -30.66 3.78 32.63
CA VAL A 46 -31.42 3.05 33.66
C VAL A 46 -30.51 1.99 34.28
N THR A 47 -30.53 1.90 35.61
CA THR A 47 -29.84 0.84 36.37
C THR A 47 -30.90 0.02 37.09
N GLU A 48 -30.87 -1.30 36.90
CA GLU A 48 -31.82 -2.24 37.50
C GLU A 48 -31.07 -3.38 38.19
N ALA A 49 -31.64 -3.88 39.27
CA ALA A 49 -31.26 -5.12 39.93
C ALA A 49 -32.42 -6.11 39.77
N ILE A 50 -32.13 -7.29 39.24
CA ILE A 50 -33.14 -8.34 39.04
C ILE A 50 -32.57 -9.70 39.49
N PRO A 51 -33.43 -10.67 39.83
CA PRO A 51 -32.99 -12.02 40.16
C PRO A 51 -32.17 -12.65 39.02
N ALA A 52 -31.12 -13.38 39.36
CA ALA A 52 -30.19 -14.01 38.41
C ALA A 52 -30.92 -14.93 37.41
N LYS A 53 -31.95 -15.64 37.87
CA LYS A 53 -32.78 -16.50 37.01
C LYS A 53 -33.51 -15.69 35.93
N GLU A 54 -34.07 -14.54 36.29
CA GLU A 54 -34.76 -13.66 35.34
C GLU A 54 -33.77 -13.02 34.37
N PHE A 55 -32.60 -12.62 34.87
CA PHE A 55 -31.51 -12.11 34.04
C PHE A 55 -31.08 -13.12 32.96
N ILE A 56 -30.88 -14.39 33.35
CA ILE A 56 -30.54 -15.47 32.42
C ILE A 56 -31.65 -15.67 31.38
N GLN A 57 -32.91 -15.65 31.81
CA GLN A 57 -34.06 -15.78 30.89
C GLN A 57 -34.07 -14.65 29.85
N ARG A 58 -33.89 -13.39 30.28
CA ARG A 58 -33.79 -12.23 29.38
C ARG A 58 -32.61 -12.36 28.40
N LEU A 59 -31.49 -12.96 28.81
CA LEU A 59 -30.36 -13.23 27.91
C LEU A 59 -30.68 -14.31 26.87
N ILE A 60 -31.40 -15.37 27.27
CA ILE A 60 -31.80 -16.45 26.37
C ILE A 60 -32.74 -15.93 25.27
N ASP A 61 -33.62 -14.99 25.58
CA ASP A 61 -34.53 -14.38 24.59
C ASP A 61 -33.80 -13.68 23.43
N HIS A 62 -32.53 -13.27 23.64
CA HIS A 62 -31.70 -12.70 22.58
C HIS A 62 -31.08 -13.77 21.68
N ILE A 63 -31.16 -15.06 22.04
CA ILE A 63 -30.65 -16.15 21.21
C ILE A 63 -31.67 -16.41 20.10
N PRO A 64 -31.30 -16.19 18.83
CA PRO A 64 -32.22 -16.42 17.73
C PRO A 64 -32.56 -17.91 17.60
N LEU A 65 -33.81 -18.19 17.24
CA LEU A 65 -34.26 -19.56 16.98
C LEU A 65 -33.43 -20.24 15.90
N LYS A 66 -33.33 -21.57 15.98
CA LYS A 66 -32.61 -22.37 14.98
C LYS A 66 -33.18 -22.12 13.59
N GLY A 67 -32.31 -21.67 12.67
CA GLY A 67 -32.70 -21.35 11.29
C GLY A 67 -33.13 -19.89 11.06
N PHE A 68 -33.18 -19.06 12.11
CA PHE A 68 -33.42 -17.63 11.95
C PHE A 68 -32.22 -16.96 11.25
N LYS A 69 -32.49 -16.30 10.11
CA LYS A 69 -31.47 -15.61 9.34
C LYS A 69 -31.22 -14.23 9.95
N MET A 70 -30.19 -14.12 10.80
CA MET A 70 -29.76 -12.84 11.40
C MET A 70 -29.38 -11.81 10.33
N VAL A 71 -28.68 -12.24 9.28
CA VAL A 71 -28.32 -11.39 8.14
C VAL A 71 -29.17 -11.77 6.95
N ARG A 72 -29.92 -10.79 6.43
CA ARG A 72 -30.73 -10.94 5.22
C ARG A 72 -29.99 -10.29 4.06
N HIS A 73 -29.71 -11.06 3.02
CA HIS A 73 -29.05 -10.57 1.82
C HIS A 73 -30.08 -10.11 0.77
N TYR A 74 -29.96 -8.86 0.33
CA TYR A 74 -30.85 -8.23 -0.65
C TYR A 74 -30.08 -7.65 -1.84
N GLY A 75 -30.82 -7.27 -2.88
CA GLY A 75 -30.27 -6.62 -4.08
C GLY A 75 -29.18 -7.46 -4.73
N LEU A 76 -28.03 -6.85 -4.97
CA LEU A 76 -26.86 -7.49 -5.59
C LEU A 76 -26.33 -8.70 -4.81
N TYR A 77 -26.48 -8.69 -3.48
CA TYR A 77 -25.97 -9.74 -2.60
C TYR A 77 -26.97 -10.87 -2.39
N SER A 78 -28.20 -10.77 -2.92
CA SER A 78 -29.21 -11.80 -2.75
C SER A 78 -28.75 -13.12 -3.41
N ARG A 79 -29.09 -14.27 -2.82
CA ARG A 79 -28.66 -15.58 -3.36
C ARG A 79 -29.08 -15.81 -4.82
N ARG A 80 -30.24 -15.28 -5.23
CA ARG A 80 -30.77 -15.46 -6.59
C ARG A 80 -30.05 -14.60 -7.62
N THR A 81 -29.65 -13.39 -7.24
CA THR A 81 -29.05 -12.41 -8.14
C THR A 81 -27.53 -12.40 -8.07
N LYS A 82 -26.93 -12.94 -7.01
CA LYS A 82 -25.48 -12.92 -6.78
C LYS A 82 -24.70 -13.53 -7.95
N THR A 83 -25.14 -14.66 -8.49
CA THR A 83 -24.45 -15.34 -9.59
C THR A 83 -24.43 -14.48 -10.85
N ILE A 84 -25.61 -13.99 -11.25
CA ILE A 84 -25.78 -13.10 -12.40
C ILE A 84 -24.98 -11.79 -12.20
N ALA A 85 -25.03 -11.23 -10.99
CA ALA A 85 -24.28 -10.03 -10.63
C ALA A 85 -22.77 -10.21 -10.77
N ILE A 86 -22.24 -11.37 -10.35
CA ILE A 86 -20.82 -11.68 -10.46
C ILE A 86 -20.41 -11.80 -11.93
N GLU A 87 -21.22 -12.47 -12.76
CA GLU A 87 -20.97 -12.60 -14.19
C GLU A 87 -20.90 -11.23 -14.87
N ILE A 88 -21.89 -10.37 -14.65
CA ILE A 88 -21.90 -9.00 -15.19
C ILE A 88 -20.67 -8.21 -14.73
N LEU A 89 -20.29 -8.31 -13.46
CA LEU A 89 -19.10 -7.65 -12.93
C LEU A 89 -17.81 -8.16 -13.59
N MET A 90 -17.71 -9.46 -13.87
CA MET A 90 -16.57 -10.05 -14.57
C MET A 90 -16.47 -9.54 -16.01
N ASP A 91 -17.59 -9.45 -16.72
CA ASP A 91 -17.64 -8.92 -18.08
C ASP A 91 -17.28 -7.44 -18.13
N CYS A 92 -17.84 -6.63 -17.24
CA CYS A 92 -17.46 -5.22 -17.10
C CYS A 92 -15.97 -5.07 -16.82
N LYS A 93 -15.41 -5.87 -15.89
CA LYS A 93 -13.98 -5.84 -15.59
C LYS A 93 -13.14 -6.18 -16.82
N ARG A 94 -13.51 -7.21 -17.58
CA ARG A 94 -12.81 -7.61 -18.80
C ARG A 94 -12.86 -6.52 -19.86
N PHE A 95 -14.01 -5.87 -20.03
CA PHE A 95 -14.17 -4.74 -20.95
C PHE A 95 -13.29 -3.55 -20.55
N ILE A 96 -13.29 -3.19 -19.27
CA ILE A 96 -12.44 -2.11 -18.74
C ILE A 96 -10.95 -2.44 -18.93
N GLN A 97 -10.53 -3.68 -18.66
CA GLN A 97 -9.14 -4.08 -18.87
C GLN A 97 -8.72 -3.98 -20.35
N LYS A 98 -9.55 -4.49 -21.26
CA LYS A 98 -9.26 -4.40 -22.70
C LYS A 98 -9.22 -2.96 -23.21
N THR A 99 -10.11 -2.10 -22.74
CA THR A 99 -10.10 -0.67 -23.12
C THR A 99 -8.85 0.03 -22.59
N PHE A 100 -8.41 -0.28 -21.37
CA PHE A 100 -7.14 0.21 -20.83
C PHE A 100 -5.92 -0.31 -21.61
N GLU A 101 -5.90 -1.59 -21.98
CA GLU A 101 -4.82 -2.16 -22.80
C GLU A 101 -4.76 -1.51 -24.18
N PHE A 102 -5.92 -1.27 -24.81
CA PHE A 102 -6.03 -0.54 -26.07
C PHE A 102 -5.47 0.88 -25.95
N MET A 103 -5.90 1.65 -24.95
CA MET A 103 -5.36 2.99 -24.68
C MET A 103 -3.85 2.98 -24.40
N LYS A 104 -3.35 1.94 -23.72
CA LYS A 104 -1.93 1.79 -23.41
C LYS A 104 -1.10 1.42 -24.64
N SER A 105 -1.67 0.66 -25.59
CA SER A 105 -0.98 0.28 -26.83
C SER A 105 -0.71 1.47 -27.76
N ASP A 106 -1.51 2.53 -27.65
CA ASP A 106 -1.37 3.76 -28.44
C ASP A 106 -0.40 4.77 -27.81
N SER A 107 -0.12 4.63 -26.50
CA SER A 107 0.81 5.49 -25.79
C SER A 107 2.17 4.81 -25.60
N ARG A 108 3.16 5.12 -26.46
CA ARG A 108 4.56 4.82 -26.12
C ARG A 108 4.90 5.56 -24.81
N SER A 109 5.58 4.90 -23.88
CA SER A 109 6.08 5.61 -22.69
C SER A 109 7.17 6.59 -23.13
N LEU A 110 6.97 7.87 -22.82
CA LEU A 110 8.00 8.88 -23.07
C LEU A 110 9.22 8.57 -22.20
N SER A 111 10.40 8.64 -22.79
CA SER A 111 11.67 8.59 -22.06
C SER A 111 11.81 9.81 -21.14
N TRP A 112 12.71 9.74 -20.16
CA TRP A 112 12.99 10.86 -19.25
C TRP A 112 13.27 12.17 -20.00
N ARG A 113 14.10 12.11 -21.05
CA ARG A 113 14.43 13.26 -21.90
C ARG A 113 13.20 13.83 -22.58
N GLU A 114 12.36 12.99 -23.16
CA GLU A 114 11.15 13.40 -23.87
C GLU A 114 10.11 14.03 -22.93
N ARG A 115 9.97 13.52 -21.70
CA ARG A 115 9.09 14.14 -20.69
C ARG A 115 9.55 15.53 -20.30
N LEU A 116 10.86 15.73 -20.15
CA LEU A 116 11.42 17.04 -19.82
C LEU A 116 11.26 18.03 -20.99
N VAL A 117 11.47 17.58 -22.22
CA VAL A 117 11.21 18.40 -23.42
C VAL A 117 9.73 18.77 -23.51
N GLN A 118 8.80 17.84 -23.28
CA GLN A 118 7.36 18.14 -23.32
C GLN A 118 6.93 19.11 -22.21
N SER A 119 7.49 19.00 -21.01
CA SER A 119 7.08 19.82 -19.85
C SER A 119 7.72 21.21 -19.85
N PHE A 120 8.98 21.32 -20.27
CA PHE A 120 9.78 22.55 -20.15
C PHE A 120 10.21 23.14 -21.49
N GLY A 121 9.95 22.47 -22.61
CA GLY A 121 10.30 22.92 -23.96
C GLY A 121 11.81 22.96 -24.26
N LYS A 122 12.65 22.49 -23.34
CA LYS A 122 14.12 22.51 -23.44
C LYS A 122 14.68 21.11 -23.28
N ASP A 123 15.65 20.78 -24.12
CA ASP A 123 16.35 19.50 -24.05
C ASP A 123 17.42 19.54 -22.95
N PRO A 124 17.32 18.70 -21.90
CA PRO A 124 18.29 18.68 -20.81
C PRO A 124 19.68 18.20 -21.23
N LEU A 125 19.81 17.56 -22.40
CA LEU A 125 21.10 17.08 -22.93
C LEU A 125 21.69 18.04 -23.97
N THR A 126 21.18 19.26 -24.09
CA THR A 126 21.75 20.28 -24.97
C THR A 126 22.42 21.36 -24.13
N CYS A 127 23.69 21.64 -24.40
CA CYS A 127 24.42 22.69 -23.71
C CYS A 127 23.79 24.07 -24.02
N PRO A 128 23.46 24.89 -23.01
CA PRO A 128 22.85 26.21 -23.22
C PRO A 128 23.79 27.21 -23.91
N ASN A 129 25.12 26.97 -23.87
CA ASN A 129 26.12 27.88 -24.40
C ASN A 129 26.56 27.53 -25.83
N CYS A 130 26.94 26.26 -26.08
CA CYS A 130 27.47 25.82 -27.38
C CYS A 130 26.50 24.98 -28.22
N LYS A 131 25.32 24.62 -27.69
CA LYS A 131 24.30 23.74 -28.31
C LYS A 131 24.75 22.31 -28.66
N GLU A 132 25.94 21.91 -28.21
CA GLU A 132 26.44 20.54 -28.39
C GLU A 132 25.70 19.55 -27.48
N LYS A 133 25.67 18.27 -27.88
CA LYS A 133 25.06 17.20 -27.09
C LYS A 133 25.92 16.86 -25.86
N MET A 134 25.27 16.81 -24.70
CA MET A 134 25.88 16.43 -23.43
C MET A 134 25.54 14.98 -23.08
N PHE A 135 26.44 14.33 -22.35
CA PHE A 135 26.18 13.01 -21.76
C PHE A 135 25.57 13.16 -20.36
N LEU A 136 24.55 12.34 -20.07
CA LEU A 136 23.97 12.27 -18.74
C LEU A 136 24.93 11.51 -17.81
N TRP A 137 25.50 12.20 -16.83
CA TRP A 137 26.39 11.58 -15.84
C TRP A 137 25.62 11.09 -14.61
N ARG A 138 24.79 11.94 -14.01
CA ARG A 138 24.11 11.65 -12.74
C ARG A 138 22.79 12.40 -12.60
N ILE A 139 21.76 11.76 -12.05
CA ILE A 139 20.50 12.37 -11.60
C ILE A 139 20.38 12.12 -10.10
N TRP A 140 20.31 13.18 -9.30
CA TRP A 140 20.21 13.11 -7.83
C TRP A 140 18.98 13.87 -7.33
N HIS A 141 18.35 13.35 -6.26
CA HIS A 141 17.24 13.99 -5.56
C HIS A 141 17.48 13.99 -4.04
N PRO A 142 17.14 15.06 -3.30
CA PRO A 142 17.39 15.18 -1.86
C PRO A 142 16.88 14.00 -1.03
N ASP A 143 15.63 13.59 -1.27
CA ASP A 143 14.99 12.53 -0.48
C ASP A 143 15.32 11.11 -0.95
N TYR A 144 15.68 10.93 -2.23
CA TYR A 144 15.83 9.61 -2.86
C TYR A 144 17.29 9.24 -3.16
N GLY A 145 18.22 10.19 -3.04
CA GLY A 145 19.61 10.00 -3.44
C GLY A 145 19.77 9.89 -4.96
N ASP A 146 20.63 8.97 -5.39
CA ASP A 146 21.00 8.80 -6.80
C ASP A 146 19.96 8.00 -7.60
N ILE A 147 19.19 8.73 -8.40
CA ILE A 147 18.21 8.18 -9.34
C ILE A 147 18.92 7.53 -10.54
N PHE A 148 20.02 8.12 -11.02
CA PHE A 148 20.84 7.57 -12.10
C PHE A 148 22.31 7.94 -11.86
N ASP A 149 23.21 6.99 -12.04
CA ASP A 149 24.66 7.23 -12.04
C ASP A 149 25.30 6.41 -13.16
N LEU A 150 25.96 7.07 -14.12
CA LEU A 150 26.59 6.43 -15.27
C LEU A 150 27.68 5.42 -14.86
N SER A 151 28.36 5.64 -13.73
CA SER A 151 29.39 4.71 -13.25
C SER A 151 28.82 3.38 -12.75
N ARG A 152 27.57 3.39 -12.28
CA ARG A 152 26.85 2.23 -11.76
C ARG A 152 25.93 1.58 -12.80
N ASP A 153 25.19 2.40 -13.53
CA ASP A 153 24.08 2.01 -14.38
C ASP A 153 24.41 2.11 -15.88
N GLY A 154 25.61 2.60 -16.23
CA GLY A 154 26.09 2.70 -17.60
C GLY A 154 26.35 1.33 -18.24
N PRO A 155 26.39 1.25 -19.58
CA PRO A 155 26.75 0.02 -20.27
C PRO A 155 28.15 -0.43 -19.85
N PHE A 156 28.28 -1.69 -19.44
CA PHE A 156 29.56 -2.28 -19.05
C PHE A 156 30.50 -2.30 -20.26
N VAL A 157 31.43 -1.36 -20.31
CA VAL A 157 32.53 -1.40 -21.29
C VAL A 157 33.52 -2.42 -20.77
N GLU A 158 33.47 -3.63 -21.32
CA GLU A 158 34.46 -4.66 -21.03
C GLU A 158 35.82 -4.16 -21.53
N SER A 159 36.68 -3.77 -20.59
CA SER A 159 38.02 -3.28 -20.90
C SER A 159 38.86 -4.44 -21.46
N LYS A 160 38.94 -4.57 -22.80
CA LYS A 160 39.87 -5.50 -23.42
C LYS A 160 41.32 -5.02 -23.23
N SER A 161 42.15 -5.98 -22.85
CA SER A 161 43.62 -6.05 -22.88
C SER A 161 44.45 -5.13 -21.96
N LYS A 162 44.84 -5.69 -20.81
CA LYS A 162 46.27 -5.78 -20.45
C LYS A 162 46.92 -6.92 -21.26
N GLN A 163 48.22 -6.75 -21.57
CA GLN A 163 49.16 -7.63 -22.28
C GLN A 163 49.11 -7.49 -23.82
N GLU A 164 50.19 -7.16 -24.52
CA GLU A 164 51.57 -7.70 -24.49
C GLU A 164 52.65 -6.61 -24.73
N CYS A 165 53.74 -6.55 -23.94
CA CYS A 165 55.04 -7.26 -24.08
C CYS A 165 56.06 -6.42 -24.91
N ASN A 166 56.96 -5.67 -24.27
CA ASN A 166 58.32 -6.04 -23.85
C ASN A 166 59.37 -6.04 -24.98
N LYS A 167 60.37 -5.12 -24.94
CA LYS A 167 61.81 -5.41 -24.76
C LYS A 167 62.72 -4.25 -25.19
N ARG A 168 63.59 -3.84 -24.24
CA ARG A 168 65.02 -3.45 -24.38
C ARG A 168 65.32 -2.16 -25.16
N ASN A 169 66.25 -1.28 -24.82
CA ASN A 169 67.23 -1.02 -23.76
C ASN A 169 67.33 0.54 -23.75
N SER A 170 67.79 1.27 -22.75
CA SER A 170 69.09 1.19 -22.10
C SER A 170 69.15 2.22 -20.98
N SER A 171 69.95 1.90 -19.97
CA SER A 171 70.69 2.82 -19.09
C SER A 171 69.89 3.81 -18.23
N GLY A 172 69.95 3.58 -16.92
CA GLY A 172 70.14 4.69 -15.98
C GLY A 172 69.18 4.72 -14.80
N ARG A 173 69.63 4.13 -13.69
CA ARG A 173 69.44 4.56 -12.30
C ARG A 173 68.03 4.88 -11.79
N GLN A 174 67.62 4.08 -10.81
CA GLN A 174 66.69 4.45 -9.74
C GLN A 174 66.88 5.90 -9.28
N VAL A 175 65.80 6.68 -9.25
CA VAL A 175 65.53 7.59 -8.13
C VAL A 175 64.01 7.73 -7.95
N LYS A 176 63.57 7.60 -6.69
CA LYS A 176 62.27 8.03 -6.13
C LYS A 176 61.96 9.49 -6.51
N TRP A 177 60.71 9.95 -6.34
CA TRP A 177 60.33 11.05 -5.43
C TRP A 177 58.80 11.27 -5.49
N ILE A 178 58.16 11.17 -4.31
CA ILE A 178 56.89 11.83 -3.95
C ILE A 178 57.30 13.19 -3.38
N PRO A 179 56.76 14.33 -3.86
CA PRO A 179 55.90 15.20 -3.02
C PRO A 179 54.92 16.04 -3.87
N GLN A 180 53.95 16.84 -3.41
CA GLN A 180 53.28 17.11 -2.14
C GLN A 180 52.03 17.94 -2.50
N LEU A 181 51.02 17.83 -1.64
CA LEU A 181 49.85 18.71 -1.48
C LEU A 181 50.15 20.22 -1.55
N LEU A 182 49.28 20.95 -2.28
CA LEU A 182 48.61 22.25 -1.99
C LEU A 182 49.47 23.50 -1.65
N PRO A 183 48.92 24.74 -1.64
CA PRO A 183 47.84 25.36 -2.43
C PRO A 183 48.23 26.77 -2.99
N PHE A 184 47.41 27.30 -3.89
CA PHE A 184 46.99 28.71 -3.95
C PHE A 184 45.52 28.75 -4.35
#